data_AF-A0A0X3TNC0-F1
#
_entry.id   AF-A0A0X3TNC0-F1
#
_cell.length_a   1.000
_cell.length_b   1.000
_cell.length_c   1.000
_cell.angle_alpha   90.00
_cell.angle_beta   90.00
_cell.angle_gamma   90.00
#
_symmetry.space_group_name_H-M   'P 1'
#
loop_
_entity.id
_entity.type
_entity.pdbx_description
1 polymer ?
#
loop_
_entity_poly.entity_id
_entity_poly.type
_entity_poly.pdbx_seq_one_letter_code
_entity_poly.pdbx_strand_id
1 'polypeptide(L)' 'MWVPEGDGYADLGSHESFAKGAPYNSFALLEVRVLFEELAKRIKTIEPDGPEAFVRSNFVNGIKRMPVRVTLQ' A
#
# COMPACT_ATOMS: atom_id res chain seq x y z
N MET A 1 12.00 -7.93 26.36
CA MET A 1 11.52 -6.54 26.32
C MET A 1 12.06 -5.96 25.03
N TRP A 2 11.21 -5.66 24.06
CA TRP A 2 11.65 -5.07 22.80
C TRP A 2 12.02 -3.61 23.06
N VAL A 3 13.17 -3.19 22.55
CA VAL A 3 13.67 -1.81 22.62
C VAL A 3 13.72 -1.32 21.17
N PRO A 4 13.05 -0.22 20.81
CA PRO A 4 13.15 0.32 19.45
C PRO A 4 14.57 0.85 19.23
N GLU A 5 15.31 0.27 18.28
CA GLU A 5 16.58 0.82 17.77
C GLU A 5 16.36 1.69 16.51
N GLY A 6 15.22 2.40 16.42
CA GLY A 6 14.87 3.25 15.29
C GLY A 6 15.01 4.73 15.60
N ASP A 7 15.46 5.53 14.63
CA ASP A 7 15.61 7.00 14.66
C ASP A 7 14.28 7.78 14.63
N GLY A 8 13.15 7.10 14.89
CA GLY A 8 11.81 7.69 14.85
C GLY A 8 11.23 7.85 13.44
N TYR A 9 12.01 7.59 12.38
CA TYR A 9 11.50 7.41 11.03
C TYR A 9 11.33 5.92 10.78
N ALA A 10 10.09 5.47 10.61
CA ALA A 10 9.87 4.11 10.13
C ALA A 10 10.53 3.99 8.76
N ASP A 11 11.60 3.20 8.64
CA ASP A 11 12.03 2.72 7.33
C ASP A 11 10.85 1.93 6.75
N LEU A 12 10.10 2.59 5.87
CA LEU A 12 8.93 2.02 5.22
C LEU A 12 9.30 0.79 4.37
N GLY A 13 10.58 0.57 4.08
CA GLY A 13 11.11 -0.65 3.44
C GLY A 13 11.41 -1.80 4.41
N SER A 14 11.54 -1.53 5.71
CA SER A 14 11.85 -2.53 6.74
C SER A 14 10.58 -3.24 7.25
N HIS A 15 9.85 -3.86 6.33
CA HIS A 15 8.70 -4.69 6.65
C HIS A 15 8.78 -6.05 5.95
N GLU A 16 8.38 -7.10 6.67
CA GLU A 16 8.63 -8.48 6.23
C GLU A 16 7.86 -8.87 4.96
N SER A 17 6.83 -8.12 4.56
CA SER A 17 6.04 -8.38 3.34
C SER A 17 6.89 -8.41 2.06
N PHE A 18 8.02 -7.68 2.03
CA PHE A 18 8.97 -7.68 0.90
C PHE A 18 10.42 -8.00 1.31
N ALA A 19 10.69 -8.38 2.57
CA ALA A 19 12.06 -8.56 3.05
C ALA A 19 12.66 -9.94 2.75
N LYS A 20 11.84 -10.98 2.51
CA LYS A 20 12.30 -12.38 2.35
C LYS A 20 11.81 -13.03 1.05
N GLY A 21 12.24 -12.49 -0.09
CA GLY A 21 11.94 -13.04 -1.42
C GLY A 21 13.08 -12.85 -2.42
N ALA A 22 13.07 -13.64 -3.50
CA ALA A 22 13.95 -13.47 -4.66
C ALA A 22 13.89 -12.02 -5.20
N PRO A 23 14.88 -11.52 -5.98
CA PRO A 23 15.06 -10.09 -6.33
C PRO A 23 13.90 -9.40 -7.11
N TYR A 24 12.78 -10.08 -7.27
CA TYR A 24 11.54 -9.62 -7.92
C TYR A 24 10.77 -8.55 -7.12
N ASN A 25 11.12 -8.28 -5.86
CA ASN A 25 10.45 -7.26 -5.05
C ASN A 25 10.69 -5.83 -5.55
N SER A 26 11.77 -5.61 -6.33
CA SER A 26 12.10 -4.30 -6.91
C SER A 26 11.06 -3.82 -7.92
N PHE A 27 10.48 -4.71 -8.72
CA PHE A 27 9.46 -4.36 -9.70
C PHE A 27 8.13 -3.96 -9.04
N ALA A 28 7.69 -4.69 -8.01
CA ALA A 28 6.47 -4.35 -7.27
C ALA A 28 6.58 -2.96 -6.61
N LEU A 29 7.74 -2.62 -6.05
CA LEU A 29 7.99 -1.29 -5.49
C LEU A 29 7.95 -0.20 -6.56
N LEU A 30 8.52 -0.46 -7.74
CA LEU A 30 8.46 0.48 -8.87
C LEU A 30 7.02 0.68 -9.37
N GLU A 31 6.26 -0.40 -9.51
CA GLU A 31 4.85 -0.34 -9.94
C GLU A 31 4.00 0.49 -8.98
N VAL A 32 4.13 0.26 -7.67
CA VAL A 32 3.42 1.04 -6.64
C VAL A 32 3.81 2.51 -6.69
N ARG A 33 5.11 2.80 -6.84
CA ARG A 33 5.60 4.17 -6.96
C ARG A 33 5.01 4.88 -8.16
N VAL A 34 5.11 4.28 -9.35
CA VAL A 34 4.59 4.86 -10.60
C VAL A 34 3.07 5.03 -10.52
N LEU A 35 2.35 4.07 -9.95
CA LEU A 35 0.91 4.17 -9.73
C LEU A 35 0.55 5.43 -8.92
N PHE A 36 1.20 5.65 -7.78
CA PHE A 36 0.92 6.81 -6.93
C PHE A 36 1.37 8.13 -7.58
N GLU A 37 2.50 8.15 -8.29
CA GLU A 37 2.97 9.33 -9.04
C GLU A 37 1.96 9.75 -10.11
N GLU A 38 1.41 8.81 -10.86
CA GLU A 38 0.41 9.11 -11.90
C GLU A 38 -0.97 9.43 -11.32
N LEU A 39 -1.35 8.79 -10.22
CA LEU A 39 -2.61 9.08 -9.52
C LEU A 39 -2.63 10.49 -8.94
N ALA A 40 -1.53 10.91 -8.30
CA ALA A 40 -1.40 12.23 -7.67
C ALA A 40 -1.45 13.40 -8.67
N LYS A 41 -1.11 13.17 -9.94
CA LYS A 41 -1.24 14.18 -11.00
C LYS A 41 -2.68 14.43 -11.44
N ARG A 42 -3.60 13.51 -11.13
CA ARG A 42 -4.98 13.51 -11.67
C ARG A 42 -6.03 13.73 -10.59
N ILE A 43 -5.77 13.23 -9.38
CA ILE A 43 -6.74 13.23 -8.28
C ILE A 43 -6.38 14.32 -7.28
N LYS A 44 -7.37 15.15 -6.95
CA LYS A 44 -7.30 16.16 -5.90
C LYS A 44 -7.68 15.58 -4.54
N THR A 45 -8.76 14.81 -4.48
CA THR A 45 -9.20 14.11 -3.26
C THR A 45 -9.73 12.72 -3.57
N ILE A 46 -9.55 11.80 -2.63
CA ILE A 46 -10.11 10.45 -2.63
C ILE A 46 -10.74 10.18 -1.27
N GLU A 47 -12.01 9.79 -1.26
CA GLU A 47 -12.80 9.57 -0.05
C GLU A 47 -13.51 8.22 -0.11
N PRO A 48 -13.61 7.45 0.99
CA PRO A 48 -14.39 6.21 1.02
C PRO A 48 -15.87 6.47 0.68
N ASP A 49 -16.47 5.65 -0.18
CA ASP A 49 -17.87 5.78 -0.62
C ASP A 49 -18.69 4.52 -0.33
N GLY A 50 -18.52 3.96 0.86
CA GLY A 50 -19.23 2.77 1.32
C GLY A 50 -18.32 1.72 1.96
N PRO A 51 -18.90 0.59 2.41
CA PRO A 51 -18.15 -0.43 3.14
C PRO A 51 -17.20 -1.20 2.23
N GLU A 52 -15.95 -1.32 2.67
CA GLU A 52 -14.98 -2.22 2.08
C GLU A 52 -15.37 -3.69 2.31
N ALA A 53 -14.86 -4.59 1.47
CA ALA A 53 -14.87 -6.01 1.81
C ALA A 53 -13.54 -6.64 1.49
N PHE A 54 -13.15 -7.59 2.31
CA PHE A 54 -11.92 -8.34 2.19
C PHE A 54 -12.14 -9.67 1.46
N VAL A 55 -11.07 -10.17 0.87
CA VAL A 55 -11.03 -11.53 0.34
C VAL A 55 -11.12 -12.48 1.53
N ARG A 56 -12.05 -13.45 1.48
CA ARG A 56 -12.13 -14.50 2.50
C ARG A 56 -11.03 -15.52 2.27
N SER A 57 -9.83 -15.24 2.78
CA SER A 57 -8.66 -16.11 2.69
C SER A 57 -7.84 -16.05 3.97
N ASN A 58 -7.21 -17.16 4.32
CA ASN A 58 -6.21 -17.27 5.38
C ASN A 58 -4.78 -17.10 4.85
N PHE A 59 -4.61 -16.95 3.54
CA PHE A 59 -3.32 -16.79 2.87
C PHE A 59 -3.19 -15.43 2.19
N VAL A 60 -4.26 -14.94 1.56
CA VAL A 60 -4.26 -13.66 0.83
C VAL A 60 -4.95 -12.59 1.67
N ASN A 61 -4.19 -11.62 2.16
CA ASN A 61 -4.74 -10.41 2.76
C ASN A 61 -5.08 -9.36 1.69
N GLY A 62 -6.20 -9.55 1.00
CA GLY A 62 -6.61 -8.70 -0.13
C GLY A 62 -7.93 -7.96 0.12
N ILE A 63 -8.06 -6.78 -0.47
CA ILE A 63 -9.32 -6.04 -0.54
C ILE A 63 -10.08 -6.50 -1.79
N LYS A 64 -11.30 -7.02 -1.59
CA LYS A 64 -12.20 -7.45 -2.67
C LYS A 64 -12.95 -6.27 -3.30
N ARG A 65 -13.31 -5.27 -2.50
CA ARG A 65 -13.94 -4.03 -2.96
C ARG A 65 -13.59 -2.88 -2.02
N MET A 66 -13.35 -1.71 -2.59
CA MET A 66 -13.16 -0.45 -1.88
C MET A 66 -13.86 0.65 -2.68
N PRO A 67 -15.14 0.94 -2.40
CA PRO A 67 -15.83 2.05 -3.04
C PRO A 67 -15.15 3.37 -2.67
N VAL A 68 -14.86 4.20 -3.67
CA VAL A 68 -14.25 5.52 -3.47
C VAL A 68 -14.91 6.57 -4.34
N ARG A 69 -15.03 7.78 -3.80
CA ARG A 69 -15.35 8.99 -4.52
C ARG A 69 -14.06 9.75 -4.78
N VAL A 70 -13.88 10.22 -6.01
CA VAL A 70 -12.70 10.98 -6.41
C VAL A 70 -13.11 12.36 -6.90
N THR A 71 -12.34 13.37 -6.49
CA THR A 71 -12.39 14.71 -7.09
C THR A 71 -11.16 14.87 -7.95
N LEU A 72 -11.35 15.23 -9.23
CA LEU A 72 -10.23 15.50 -10.14
C LEU A 72 -9.67 16.91 -9.90
N GLN A 73 -8.43 17.13 -10.32
CA GLN A 73 -7.78 18.44 -10.29
C GLN A 73 -8.39 19.40 -11.31
#